data_AF-A0A840BUS1-F1
#
_entry.id   AF-A0A840BUS1-F1
#
_cell.length_a   1.000
_cell.length_b   1.000
_cell.length_c   1.000
_cell.angle_alpha   90.00
_cell.angle_beta   90.00
_cell.angle_gamma   90.00
#
_symmetry.space_group_name_H-M   'P 1'
#
loop_
_entity.id
_entity.type
_entity.pdbx_description
1 polymer ?
#
loop_
_entity_poly.entity_id
_entity_poly.type
_entity_poly.pdbx_seq_one_letter_code
_entity_poly.pdbx_strand_id
1 'polypeptide(L)'
;MADVIDNRTQSRNYALPHQSNKLRDDVVRLIEALSQIDGDVGALVAAVAGKAPMGHEHQIEHIVGLVTALQGKAAANHTHQLGALEGVDLQQAANGMFLKLAAGVWVPSYIAAGDIRSGTIEDARFPSHLQAANVQAIINGLAGKLDVAGGAIAGNLTVGQALTYGRNTRLPDNTGLNTITVPGWYDGQLLDDAPLPAASGRWWHLEVLRFSTSDQYVLQRATALNNNGGSWLRLRINGTWQPWRQIWDAQTFDPASKLNLSGGNLTGPLMAIDRLVAQATANGNAHVWLRNPDGKNRGLLYWDRNSGALALRVYVDDGNGNDVIAGTLSLRVDGTIDFNGNAVWHAGDKATAAQFRAGTANTVLTSDGVWAAAGYVGLSGAAGSTLAAGTYAPNFGAGLNFHNVVAGNITIG
;
A
#
# COMPACT_ATOMS: atom_id res chain seq x y z
N MET A 1 -162.52 61.67 10.74
CA MET A 1 -161.91 60.34 10.87
C MET A 1 -160.77 60.50 11.87
N ALA A 2 -160.62 59.63 12.88
CA ALA A 2 -159.46 59.72 13.75
C ALA A 2 -158.23 59.25 12.95
N ASP A 3 -157.20 60.08 12.87
CA ASP A 3 -155.98 59.76 12.13
C ASP A 3 -155.26 58.58 12.79
N VAL A 4 -154.73 57.69 11.96
CA VAL A 4 -153.96 56.52 12.40
C VAL A 4 -152.63 56.98 12.99
N ILE A 5 -152.30 56.57 14.22
CA ILE A 5 -151.02 56.89 14.84
C ILE A 5 -149.94 55.99 14.23
N ASP A 6 -148.97 56.61 13.53
CA ASP A 6 -147.93 55.91 12.76
C ASP A 6 -146.58 55.87 13.49
N ASN A 7 -146.48 55.03 14.52
CA ASN A 7 -145.19 54.72 15.14
C ASN A 7 -144.38 53.79 14.24
N ARG A 8 -143.07 54.01 14.14
CA ARG A 8 -142.17 53.22 13.29
C ARG A 8 -140.90 52.80 14.02
N THR A 9 -140.32 51.67 13.60
CA THR A 9 -139.01 51.20 14.09
C THR A 9 -137.88 52.14 13.65
N GLN A 10 -136.83 52.30 14.47
CA GLN A 10 -135.73 53.24 14.20
C GLN A 10 -134.85 52.83 13.00
N SER A 11 -134.57 51.53 12.83
CA SER A 11 -133.53 51.08 11.89
C SER A 11 -134.03 50.84 10.46
N ARG A 12 -135.28 50.41 10.30
CA ARG A 12 -135.84 49.99 9.00
C ARG A 12 -137.19 50.64 8.70
N ASN A 13 -137.66 51.54 9.56
CA ASN A 13 -138.88 52.32 9.37
C ASN A 13 -140.16 51.49 9.18
N TYR A 14 -140.19 50.26 9.70
CA TYR A 14 -141.38 49.41 9.70
C TYR A 14 -142.46 49.95 10.62
N ALA A 15 -143.73 49.84 10.21
CA ALA A 15 -144.88 50.26 10.99
C ALA A 15 -145.03 49.43 12.28
N LEU A 16 -145.34 50.10 13.40
CA LEU A 16 -145.64 49.50 14.70
C LEU A 16 -147.13 49.67 15.04
N PRO A 17 -147.74 48.67 15.71
CA PRO A 17 -149.11 48.78 16.20
C PRO A 17 -149.18 49.81 17.34
N HIS A 18 -150.34 50.44 17.50
CA HIS A 18 -150.59 51.39 18.58
C HIS A 18 -151.95 51.14 19.21
N GLN A 19 -152.01 51.10 20.54
CA GLN A 19 -153.21 50.71 21.30
C GLN A 19 -154.48 51.55 20.98
N SER A 20 -154.31 52.78 20.48
CA SER A 20 -155.42 53.67 20.12
C SER A 20 -155.90 53.54 18.67
N ASN A 21 -155.20 52.79 17.82
CA ASN A 21 -155.62 52.54 16.45
C ASN A 21 -156.72 51.47 16.41
N LYS A 22 -157.58 51.50 15.39
CA LYS A 22 -158.53 50.41 15.18
C LYS A 22 -157.76 49.18 14.70
N LEU A 23 -158.15 48.00 15.19
CA LEU A 23 -157.52 46.73 14.83
C LEU A 23 -157.39 46.54 13.32
N ARG A 24 -158.41 46.91 12.54
CA ARG A 24 -158.39 46.80 11.07
C ARG A 24 -157.27 47.62 10.42
N ASP A 25 -156.96 48.80 10.97
CA ASP A 25 -155.99 49.73 10.40
C ASP A 25 -154.56 49.27 10.77
N ASP A 26 -154.36 48.75 11.99
CA ASP A 26 -153.08 48.15 12.42
C ASP A 26 -152.80 46.80 11.75
N VAL A 27 -153.82 45.97 11.48
CA VAL A 27 -153.62 44.70 10.75
C VAL A 27 -153.07 44.95 9.35
N VAL A 28 -153.57 45.96 8.62
CA VAL A 28 -153.05 46.30 7.29
C VAL A 28 -151.60 46.79 7.36
N ARG A 29 -151.28 47.64 8.34
CA ARG A 29 -149.91 48.14 8.56
C ARG A 29 -148.94 47.03 8.97
N LEU A 30 -149.39 46.07 9.77
CA LEU A 30 -148.60 44.90 10.16
C LEU A 30 -148.35 43.96 8.97
N ILE A 31 -149.32 43.79 8.06
CA ILE A 31 -149.13 43.04 6.81
C ILE A 31 -148.02 43.69 5.97
N GLU A 32 -148.06 45.02 5.82
CA GLU A 32 -147.03 45.77 5.08
C GLU A 32 -145.65 45.66 5.76
N ALA A 33 -145.58 45.86 7.09
CA ALA A 33 -144.35 45.70 7.85
C ALA A 33 -143.78 44.28 7.74
N LEU A 34 -144.62 43.25 7.78
CA LEU A 34 -144.19 41.86 7.63
C LEU A 34 -143.67 41.59 6.21
N SER A 35 -144.31 42.15 5.19
CA SER A 35 -143.83 42.06 3.81
C SER A 35 -142.48 42.77 3.61
N GLN A 36 -142.26 43.91 4.27
CA GLN A 36 -140.98 44.63 4.23
C GLN A 36 -139.88 43.86 4.97
N ILE A 37 -140.20 43.27 6.13
CA ILE A 37 -139.29 42.39 6.87
C ILE A 37 -138.88 41.19 6.01
N ASP A 38 -139.81 40.55 5.33
CA ASP A 38 -139.52 39.41 4.45
C ASP A 38 -138.56 39.82 3.32
N GLY A 39 -138.80 40.96 2.68
CA GLY A 39 -137.90 41.51 1.66
C GLY A 39 -136.48 41.76 2.19
N ASP A 40 -136.38 42.32 3.39
CA ASP A 40 -135.10 42.64 4.03
C ASP A 40 -134.35 41.40 4.54
N VAL A 41 -135.06 40.40 5.05
CA VAL A 41 -134.51 39.08 5.38
C VAL A 41 -134.02 38.40 4.12
N GLY A 42 -134.79 38.45 3.03
CA GLY A 42 -134.37 37.95 1.72
C GLY A 42 -133.11 38.63 1.21
N ALA A 43 -133.03 39.96 1.31
CA ALA A 43 -131.84 40.73 0.93
C ALA A 43 -130.62 40.39 1.79
N LEU A 44 -130.80 40.21 3.11
CA LEU A 44 -129.73 39.79 4.01
C LEU A 44 -129.25 38.37 3.67
N VAL A 45 -130.17 37.44 3.43
CA VAL A 45 -129.84 36.07 3.02
C VAL A 45 -129.06 36.08 1.71
N ALA A 46 -129.48 36.86 0.72
CA ALA A 46 -128.75 37.01 -0.55
C ALA A 46 -127.36 37.62 -0.35
N ALA A 47 -127.25 38.67 0.48
CA ALA A 47 -125.97 39.32 0.77
C ALA A 47 -125.00 38.36 1.49
N VAL A 48 -125.49 37.60 2.47
CA VAL A 48 -124.70 36.59 3.20
C VAL A 48 -124.33 35.42 2.28
N ALA A 49 -125.24 34.96 1.41
CA ALA A 49 -124.95 33.92 0.43
C ALA A 49 -123.87 34.33 -0.60
N GLY A 50 -123.70 35.63 -0.85
CA GLY A 50 -122.62 36.16 -1.69
C GLY A 50 -121.28 36.37 -0.96
N LYS A 51 -121.24 36.24 0.37
CA LYS A 51 -119.97 36.25 1.12
C LYS A 51 -119.34 34.85 1.10
N ALA A 52 -118.02 34.81 1.18
CA ALA A 52 -117.31 33.55 1.27
C ALA A 52 -117.49 32.90 2.66
N PRO A 53 -117.60 31.56 2.76
CA PRO A 53 -117.74 30.86 4.03
C PRO A 53 -116.51 31.02 4.93
N MET A 54 -116.67 30.79 6.24
CA MET A 54 -115.65 30.96 7.30
C MET A 54 -114.37 30.13 7.11
N GLY A 55 -114.37 29.19 6.16
CA GLY A 55 -113.20 28.37 5.80
C GLY A 55 -113.01 28.23 4.29
N HIS A 56 -113.32 29.26 3.50
CA HIS A 56 -113.00 29.21 2.07
C HIS A 56 -111.48 29.22 1.85
N GLU A 57 -111.05 28.47 0.84
CA GLU A 57 -109.65 28.37 0.46
C GLU A 57 -109.37 29.17 -0.82
N HIS A 58 -108.15 29.69 -0.94
CA HIS A 58 -107.65 30.20 -2.21
C HIS A 58 -106.80 29.12 -2.86
N GLN A 59 -107.27 28.57 -3.98
CA GLN A 59 -106.39 27.80 -4.85
C GLN A 59 -105.33 28.72 -5.43
N ILE A 60 -104.13 28.20 -5.69
CA ILE A 60 -102.99 28.98 -6.22
C ILE A 60 -103.36 29.71 -7.52
N GLU A 61 -104.26 29.13 -8.34
CA GLU A 61 -104.76 29.74 -9.58
C GLU A 61 -105.56 31.03 -9.38
N HIS A 62 -106.10 31.29 -8.19
CA HIS A 62 -106.79 32.54 -7.86
C HIS A 62 -105.82 33.72 -7.68
N ILE A 63 -104.53 33.46 -7.50
CA ILE A 63 -103.50 34.49 -7.33
C ILE A 63 -102.83 34.72 -8.68
N VAL A 64 -103.36 35.67 -9.45
CA VAL A 64 -102.85 36.05 -10.78
C VAL A 64 -101.34 36.31 -10.71
N GLY A 65 -100.57 35.56 -11.51
CA GLY A 65 -99.10 35.68 -11.58
C GLY A 65 -98.32 34.82 -10.59
N LEU A 66 -98.95 34.21 -9.57
CA LEU A 66 -98.25 33.36 -8.61
C LEU A 66 -97.71 32.08 -9.27
N VAL A 67 -98.49 31.43 -10.13
CA VAL A 67 -98.05 30.24 -10.89
C VAL A 67 -96.82 30.57 -11.74
N THR A 68 -96.86 31.68 -12.47
CA THR A 68 -95.72 32.15 -13.30
C THR A 68 -94.50 32.45 -12.45
N ALA A 69 -94.66 33.13 -11.31
CA ALA A 69 -93.56 33.44 -10.39
C ALA A 69 -92.94 32.17 -9.78
N LEU A 70 -93.76 31.18 -9.42
CA LEU A 70 -93.29 29.89 -8.91
C LEU A 70 -92.57 29.07 -9.99
N GLN A 71 -93.06 29.09 -11.23
CA GLN A 71 -92.42 28.44 -12.37
C GLN A 71 -91.06 29.07 -12.73
N GLY A 72 -90.86 30.36 -12.43
CA GLY A 72 -89.58 31.05 -12.61
C GLY A 72 -88.54 30.75 -11.51
N LYS A 73 -88.94 30.10 -10.41
CA LYS A 73 -88.01 29.67 -9.36
C LYS A 73 -87.45 28.29 -9.67
N ALA A 74 -86.19 28.09 -9.33
CA ALA A 74 -85.57 26.78 -9.45
C ALA A 74 -86.20 25.78 -8.45
N ALA A 75 -86.41 24.54 -8.87
CA ALA A 75 -87.00 23.49 -8.04
C ALA A 75 -86.15 23.22 -6.79
N ALA A 76 -86.73 22.76 -5.68
CA ALA A 76 -85.98 22.54 -4.44
C ALA A 76 -84.80 21.54 -4.61
N ASN A 77 -84.90 20.63 -5.58
CA ASN A 77 -83.89 19.64 -5.92
C ASN A 77 -83.08 19.98 -7.18
N HIS A 78 -83.16 21.22 -7.68
CA HIS A 78 -82.34 21.62 -8.81
C HIS A 78 -80.86 21.53 -8.44
N THR A 79 -80.04 21.08 -9.38
CA THR A 79 -78.59 20.96 -9.23
C THR A 79 -77.90 21.74 -10.33
N HIS A 80 -76.80 22.41 -10.01
CA HIS A 80 -75.93 22.99 -11.03
C HIS A 80 -74.99 21.91 -11.57
N GLN A 81 -75.11 21.60 -12.86
CA GLN A 81 -74.09 20.83 -13.55
C GLN A 81 -72.91 21.76 -13.87
N LEU A 82 -71.68 21.26 -13.74
CA LEU A 82 -70.47 22.06 -13.99
C LEU A 82 -70.45 22.67 -15.41
N GLY A 83 -70.97 21.95 -16.41
CA GLY A 83 -71.08 22.45 -17.79
C GLY A 83 -72.19 23.46 -18.03
N ALA A 84 -73.06 23.72 -17.04
CA ALA A 84 -74.10 24.75 -17.10
C ALA A 84 -73.62 26.11 -16.55
N LEU A 85 -72.38 26.20 -16.09
CA LEU A 85 -71.80 27.44 -15.58
C LEU A 85 -71.20 28.27 -16.73
N GLU A 86 -71.49 29.56 -16.74
CA GLU A 86 -70.79 30.51 -17.61
C GLU A 86 -69.34 30.68 -17.14
N GLY A 87 -68.39 30.79 -18.08
CA GLY A 87 -66.96 30.92 -17.78
C GLY A 87 -66.24 29.60 -17.47
N VAL A 88 -66.89 28.45 -17.68
CA VAL A 88 -66.26 27.12 -17.63
C VAL A 88 -66.41 26.46 -19.00
N ASP A 89 -65.28 26.13 -19.64
CA ASP A 89 -65.26 25.38 -20.89
C ASP A 89 -64.73 23.97 -20.64
N LEU A 90 -65.57 22.95 -20.81
CA LEU A 90 -65.23 21.55 -20.58
C LEU A 90 -64.95 20.77 -21.87
N GLN A 91 -64.89 21.41 -23.05
CA GLN A 91 -64.81 20.73 -24.35
C GLN A 91 -63.62 19.76 -24.48
N GLN A 92 -62.53 20.02 -23.76
CA GLN A 92 -61.28 19.22 -23.82
C GLN A 92 -61.00 18.44 -22.53
N ALA A 93 -62.01 18.25 -21.66
CA ALA A 93 -61.81 17.54 -20.40
C ALA A 93 -61.43 16.07 -20.62
N ALA A 94 -60.26 15.68 -20.16
CA ALA A 94 -59.77 14.30 -20.15
C ALA A 94 -59.46 13.83 -18.72
N ASN A 95 -59.35 12.51 -18.53
CA ASN A 95 -59.01 11.94 -17.23
C ASN A 95 -57.64 12.47 -16.74
N GLY A 96 -57.57 12.86 -15.47
CA GLY A 96 -56.37 13.40 -14.83
C GLY A 96 -56.09 14.90 -15.07
N MET A 97 -56.98 15.62 -15.75
CA MET A 97 -56.89 17.09 -15.85
C MET A 97 -57.55 17.79 -14.66
N PHE A 98 -57.16 19.04 -14.40
CA PHE A 98 -57.82 19.93 -13.45
C PHE A 98 -58.28 21.22 -14.15
N LEU A 99 -59.20 21.96 -13.54
CA LEU A 99 -59.60 23.27 -14.06
C LEU A 99 -58.56 24.32 -13.72
N LYS A 100 -58.02 24.96 -14.76
CA LYS A 100 -57.08 26.08 -14.67
C LYS A 100 -57.72 27.32 -15.29
N LEU A 101 -57.62 28.45 -14.59
CA LEU A 101 -58.06 29.72 -15.16
C LEU A 101 -57.05 30.20 -16.20
N ALA A 102 -57.48 30.25 -17.46
CA ALA A 102 -56.68 30.73 -18.58
C ALA A 102 -57.48 31.75 -19.38
N ALA A 103 -56.90 32.93 -19.63
CA ALA A 103 -57.55 34.02 -20.37
C ALA A 103 -58.97 34.38 -19.88
N GLY A 104 -59.23 34.25 -18.57
CA GLY A 104 -60.54 34.56 -17.96
C GLY A 104 -61.58 33.45 -18.04
N VAL A 105 -61.24 32.26 -18.56
CA VAL A 105 -62.11 31.08 -18.64
C VAL A 105 -61.47 29.90 -17.90
N TRP A 106 -62.26 29.14 -17.14
CA TRP A 106 -61.80 27.90 -16.53
C TRP A 106 -61.79 26.79 -17.59
N VAL A 107 -60.59 26.29 -17.91
CA VAL A 107 -60.38 25.24 -18.90
C VAL A 107 -59.67 24.03 -18.29
N PRO A 108 -59.95 22.79 -18.75
CA PRO A 108 -59.17 21.61 -18.40
C PRO A 108 -57.70 21.79 -18.81
N SER A 109 -56.78 21.52 -17.88
CA SER A 109 -55.35 21.57 -18.10
C SER A 109 -54.64 20.45 -17.33
N TYR A 110 -53.49 20.02 -17.84
CA TYR A 110 -52.51 19.26 -17.07
C TYR A 110 -51.68 20.18 -16.18
N ILE A 111 -51.07 19.61 -15.15
CA ILE A 111 -50.17 20.35 -14.26
C ILE A 111 -48.85 20.61 -14.99
N ALA A 112 -48.48 21.87 -15.15
CA ALA A 112 -47.20 22.27 -15.73
C ALA A 112 -46.24 22.74 -14.63
N ALA A 113 -44.92 22.69 -14.91
CA ALA A 113 -43.91 23.13 -13.95
C ALA A 113 -44.12 24.58 -13.48
N GLY A 114 -44.58 25.48 -14.37
CA GLY A 114 -44.89 26.87 -14.02
C GLY A 114 -46.10 27.06 -13.10
N ASP A 115 -46.93 26.03 -12.91
CA ASP A 115 -48.07 26.06 -11.99
C ASP A 115 -47.65 25.77 -10.53
N ILE A 116 -46.42 25.31 -10.33
CA ILE A 116 -45.86 24.95 -9.02
C ILE A 116 -44.93 26.10 -8.56
N ARG A 117 -45.46 27.05 -7.79
CA ARG A 117 -44.68 28.21 -7.31
C ARG A 117 -43.71 27.87 -6.19
N SER A 118 -44.09 26.96 -5.29
CA SER A 118 -43.26 26.44 -4.20
C SER A 118 -43.94 25.23 -3.55
N GLY A 119 -43.17 24.35 -2.91
CA GLY A 119 -43.67 23.19 -2.16
C GLY A 119 -42.74 21.97 -2.24
N THR A 120 -42.88 21.06 -1.29
CA THR A 120 -42.31 19.71 -1.33
C THR A 120 -43.41 18.75 -1.78
N ILE A 121 -43.12 17.96 -2.83
CA ILE A 121 -43.94 16.80 -3.19
C ILE A 121 -43.27 15.61 -2.53
N GLU A 122 -43.99 14.86 -1.70
CA GLU A 122 -43.46 13.63 -1.12
C GLU A 122 -43.04 12.65 -2.22
N ASP A 123 -41.88 12.00 -2.04
CA ASP A 123 -41.28 11.09 -3.03
C ASP A 123 -42.25 9.98 -3.50
N ALA A 124 -43.16 9.55 -2.63
CA ALA A 124 -44.18 8.54 -2.93
C ALA A 124 -45.19 8.99 -4.01
N ARG A 125 -45.28 10.30 -4.29
CA ARG A 125 -46.21 10.88 -5.28
C ARG A 125 -45.57 11.10 -6.65
N PHE A 126 -44.26 10.87 -6.81
CA PHE A 126 -43.66 10.81 -8.14
C PHE A 126 -43.92 9.45 -8.79
N PRO A 127 -44.26 9.40 -10.09
CA PRO A 127 -44.33 8.16 -10.83
C PRO A 127 -43.03 7.36 -10.73
N SER A 128 -43.12 6.03 -10.76
CA SER A 128 -41.98 5.12 -10.53
C SER A 128 -40.75 5.35 -11.41
N HIS A 129 -40.89 6.06 -12.53
CA HIS A 129 -39.82 6.38 -13.49
C HIS A 129 -39.08 7.70 -13.19
N LEU A 130 -39.54 8.50 -12.23
CA LEU A 130 -38.89 9.73 -11.75
C LEU A 130 -38.62 9.66 -10.23
N GLN A 131 -38.42 8.45 -9.71
CA GLN A 131 -38.05 8.27 -8.30
C GLN A 131 -36.66 8.83 -8.05
N ALA A 132 -36.41 9.25 -6.80
CA ALA A 132 -35.09 9.55 -6.25
C ALA A 132 -34.03 8.48 -6.60
N ALA A 133 -34.45 7.28 -7.00
CA ALA A 133 -33.64 6.26 -7.65
C ALA A 133 -32.83 6.75 -8.87
N ASN A 134 -33.27 7.73 -9.66
CA ASN A 134 -32.49 8.27 -10.79
C ASN A 134 -31.41 9.26 -10.33
N VAL A 135 -31.70 10.08 -9.32
CA VAL A 135 -30.69 10.93 -8.68
C VAL A 135 -29.71 10.06 -7.91
N GLN A 136 -30.17 9.02 -7.21
CA GLN A 136 -29.35 8.01 -6.57
C GLN A 136 -28.61 7.15 -7.59
N ALA A 137 -29.14 6.89 -8.79
CA ALA A 137 -28.44 6.19 -9.86
C ALA A 137 -27.42 7.08 -10.58
N ILE A 138 -27.63 8.39 -10.63
CA ILE A 138 -26.63 9.39 -11.05
C ILE A 138 -25.56 9.52 -9.98
N ILE A 139 -25.92 9.61 -8.70
CA ILE A 139 -24.99 9.63 -7.56
C ILE A 139 -24.19 8.32 -7.51
N ASN A 140 -24.84 7.16 -7.64
CA ASN A 140 -24.18 5.84 -7.69
C ASN A 140 -23.35 5.69 -8.98
N GLY A 141 -23.84 6.23 -10.10
CA GLY A 141 -23.17 6.19 -11.40
C GLY A 141 -21.99 7.17 -11.52
N LEU A 142 -21.97 8.23 -10.71
CA LEU A 142 -20.86 9.19 -10.60
C LEU A 142 -19.88 8.76 -9.51
N ALA A 143 -20.37 8.21 -8.39
CA ALA A 143 -19.56 7.56 -7.35
C ALA A 143 -18.76 6.36 -7.90
N GLY A 144 -19.23 5.73 -8.98
CA GLY A 144 -18.49 4.70 -9.72
C GLY A 144 -17.58 5.19 -10.84
N LYS A 145 -17.49 6.50 -11.10
CA LYS A 145 -16.67 7.10 -12.18
C LYS A 145 -15.56 8.02 -11.70
N LEU A 146 -15.65 8.52 -10.47
CA LEU A 146 -14.58 9.23 -9.80
C LEU A 146 -14.49 8.63 -8.40
N ASP A 147 -13.49 7.79 -8.17
CA ASP A 147 -13.35 7.12 -6.90
C ASP A 147 -13.00 8.14 -5.79
N VAL A 148 -13.76 8.09 -4.71
CA VAL A 148 -13.56 8.91 -3.51
C VAL A 148 -12.64 8.27 -2.47
N ALA A 149 -12.17 7.01 -2.66
CA ALA A 149 -10.89 6.48 -2.15
C ALA A 149 -10.81 4.94 -2.31
N GLY A 150 -9.91 4.45 -3.15
CA GLY A 150 -9.45 3.05 -3.20
C GLY A 150 -10.10 2.09 -4.20
N GLY A 151 -10.84 2.56 -5.21
CA GLY A 151 -11.50 1.76 -6.24
C GLY A 151 -10.58 1.33 -7.40
N ALA A 152 -10.70 0.06 -7.81
CA ALA A 152 -10.06 -0.50 -9.00
C ALA A 152 -11.02 -0.44 -10.21
N ILE A 153 -10.54 -0.02 -11.38
CA ILE A 153 -11.31 -0.04 -12.63
C ILE A 153 -11.11 -1.40 -13.32
N ALA A 154 -12.18 -2.19 -13.47
CA ALA A 154 -12.15 -3.43 -14.23
C ALA A 154 -12.55 -3.17 -15.71
N GLY A 155 -11.56 -3.23 -16.61
CA GLY A 155 -11.72 -2.99 -18.06
C GLY A 155 -10.64 -2.08 -18.64
N ASN A 156 -10.61 -1.91 -19.97
CA ASN A 156 -9.64 -1.01 -20.62
C ASN A 156 -9.99 0.46 -20.35
N LEU A 157 -9.15 1.15 -19.57
CA LEU A 157 -9.22 2.60 -19.37
C LEU A 157 -8.64 3.30 -20.61
N THR A 158 -9.48 3.96 -21.40
CA THR A 158 -9.02 4.85 -22.47
C THR A 158 -8.88 6.25 -21.91
N VAL A 159 -7.65 6.66 -21.60
CA VAL A 159 -7.31 8.06 -21.27
C VAL A 159 -7.00 8.82 -22.55
N GLY A 160 -7.56 10.02 -22.72
CA GLY A 160 -7.32 10.87 -23.90
C GLY A 160 -5.88 11.42 -24.02
N GLN A 161 -5.00 11.04 -23.09
CA GLN A 161 -3.57 11.32 -22.99
C GLN A 161 -2.86 10.09 -22.40
N ALA A 162 -1.53 10.04 -22.40
CA ALA A 162 -0.77 8.91 -21.85
C ALA A 162 -1.09 8.67 -20.36
N LEU A 163 -1.22 7.40 -19.95
CA LEU A 163 -1.15 7.00 -18.55
C LEU A 163 0.24 7.40 -18.02
N THR A 164 0.31 8.44 -17.20
CA THR A 164 1.57 9.01 -16.69
C THR A 164 2.35 8.07 -15.75
N TYR A 165 1.78 6.90 -15.42
CA TYR A 165 2.31 5.90 -14.48
C TYR A 165 3.46 5.04 -15.03
N GLY A 166 4.40 5.67 -15.72
CA GLY A 166 5.74 5.14 -15.99
C GLY A 166 6.84 6.16 -15.79
N ARG A 167 6.51 7.40 -15.39
CA ARG A 167 7.47 8.45 -15.05
C ARG A 167 7.58 8.59 -13.55
N ASN A 168 8.78 8.89 -13.10
CA ASN A 168 9.01 9.22 -11.71
C ASN A 168 8.34 10.56 -11.37
N THR A 169 7.93 10.73 -10.12
CA THR A 169 7.46 12.01 -9.60
C THR A 169 8.65 12.95 -9.43
N ARG A 170 8.63 14.08 -10.13
CA ARG A 170 9.73 15.05 -10.08
C ARG A 170 9.77 15.77 -8.74
N LEU A 171 10.88 15.61 -8.02
CA LEU A 171 11.20 16.39 -6.83
C LEU A 171 11.77 17.76 -7.26
N PRO A 172 11.37 18.85 -6.59
CA PRO A 172 12.02 20.15 -6.74
C PRO A 172 13.50 20.10 -6.37
N ASP A 173 14.30 21.00 -6.96
CA ASP A 173 15.69 21.19 -6.57
C ASP A 173 15.78 21.60 -5.08
N ASN A 174 16.83 21.16 -4.37
CA ASN A 174 17.04 21.32 -2.92
C ASN A 174 16.01 20.59 -2.04
N THR A 175 15.31 19.59 -2.58
CA THR A 175 14.46 18.72 -1.75
C THR A 175 15.34 17.82 -0.88
N GLY A 176 15.16 17.90 0.44
CA GLY A 176 15.81 17.02 1.41
C GLY A 176 15.23 15.60 1.41
N LEU A 177 16.03 14.63 1.00
CA LEU A 177 15.60 13.24 0.88
C LEU A 177 15.20 12.60 2.21
N ASN A 178 15.60 13.18 3.35
CA ASN A 178 15.16 12.72 4.66
C ASN A 178 13.65 12.89 4.88
N THR A 179 12.99 13.79 4.13
CA THR A 179 11.56 14.06 4.22
C THR A 179 10.71 13.15 3.34
N ILE A 180 11.32 12.44 2.39
CA ILE A 180 10.60 11.61 1.41
C ILE A 180 10.39 10.19 1.97
N THR A 181 9.28 10.01 2.66
CA THR A 181 8.89 8.74 3.32
C THR A 181 7.66 8.08 2.71
N VAL A 182 7.00 8.75 1.77
CA VAL A 182 5.84 8.22 1.05
C VAL A 182 6.31 7.21 0.00
N PRO A 183 5.70 6.02 -0.08
CA PRO A 183 6.05 5.04 -1.10
C PRO A 183 5.85 5.57 -2.52
N GLY A 184 6.81 5.31 -3.40
CA GLY A 184 6.72 5.71 -4.80
C GLY A 184 8.08 5.77 -5.51
N TRP A 185 8.01 6.21 -6.76
CA TRP A 185 9.17 6.45 -7.62
C TRP A 185 9.31 7.95 -7.87
N TYR A 186 10.50 8.48 -7.64
CA TYR A 186 10.83 9.90 -7.71
C TYR A 186 12.08 10.14 -8.55
N ASP A 187 12.23 11.36 -9.09
CA ASP A 187 13.47 11.81 -9.70
C ASP A 187 13.79 13.27 -9.37
N GLY A 188 15.02 13.70 -9.63
CA GLY A 188 15.43 15.08 -9.38
C GLY A 188 16.94 15.30 -9.46
N GLN A 189 17.35 16.56 -9.33
CA GLN A 189 18.75 16.98 -9.18
C GLN A 189 18.86 17.93 -8.00
N LEU A 190 20.09 18.29 -7.61
CA LEU A 190 20.34 19.19 -6.48
C LEU A 190 19.61 18.76 -5.19
N LEU A 191 19.48 17.44 -4.96
CA LEU A 191 18.74 16.91 -3.82
C LEU A 191 19.64 16.89 -2.58
N ASP A 192 19.13 17.42 -1.47
CA ASP A 192 19.81 17.39 -0.18
C ASP A 192 19.70 15.98 0.45
N ASP A 193 20.65 15.63 1.30
CA ASP A 193 20.77 14.27 1.88
C ASP A 193 20.87 13.13 0.85
N ALA A 194 21.23 13.43 -0.40
CA ALA A 194 21.49 12.42 -1.43
C ALA A 194 22.79 11.64 -1.15
N PRO A 195 23.01 10.46 -1.78
CA PRO A 195 24.21 9.65 -1.55
C PRO A 195 25.53 10.36 -1.86
N LEU A 196 25.50 11.31 -2.79
CA LEU A 196 26.61 12.18 -3.14
C LEU A 196 26.16 13.64 -3.02
N PRO A 197 27.08 14.60 -2.79
CA PRO A 197 26.74 16.01 -2.64
C PRO A 197 25.83 16.55 -3.75
N ALA A 198 24.92 17.45 -3.41
CA ALA A 198 24.04 18.11 -4.36
C ALA A 198 24.86 18.80 -5.46
N ALA A 199 24.56 18.51 -6.73
CA ALA A 199 25.24 19.09 -7.88
C ALA A 199 24.27 19.23 -9.07
N SER A 200 24.43 20.31 -9.84
CA SER A 200 23.69 20.51 -11.08
C SER A 200 24.09 19.44 -12.10
N GLY A 201 23.11 18.90 -12.82
CA GLY A 201 23.35 17.81 -13.77
C GLY A 201 23.66 16.47 -13.11
N ARG A 202 23.37 16.29 -11.82
CA ARG A 202 23.37 14.97 -11.16
C ARG A 202 21.93 14.50 -10.96
N TRP A 203 21.48 13.63 -11.85
CA TRP A 203 20.10 13.16 -11.88
C TRP A 203 19.95 11.87 -11.09
N TRP A 204 18.96 11.83 -10.21
CA TRP A 204 18.65 10.67 -9.39
C TRP A 204 17.32 10.05 -9.81
N HIS A 205 17.27 8.73 -9.83
CA HIS A 205 16.04 7.96 -9.65
C HIS A 205 16.00 7.49 -8.20
N LEU A 206 14.87 7.70 -7.53
CA LEU A 206 14.68 7.34 -6.14
C LEU A 206 13.45 6.44 -6.00
N GLU A 207 13.64 5.29 -5.37
CA GLU A 207 12.58 4.39 -4.96
C GLU A 207 12.41 4.49 -3.45
N VAL A 208 11.17 4.62 -3.02
CA VAL A 208 10.82 4.68 -1.60
C VAL A 208 9.85 3.56 -1.28
N LEU A 209 10.23 2.69 -0.35
CA LEU A 209 9.36 1.68 0.22
C LEU A 209 9.22 1.94 1.71
N ARG A 210 8.00 1.91 2.22
CA ARG A 210 7.70 2.16 3.64
C ARG A 210 7.08 0.91 4.26
N PHE A 211 7.42 0.62 5.51
CA PHE A 211 6.76 -0.42 6.27
C PHE A 211 5.26 -0.11 6.43
N SER A 212 4.41 -1.14 6.33
CA SER A 212 2.97 -0.98 6.14
C SER A 212 2.26 -0.21 7.25
N THR A 213 2.81 -0.19 8.47
CA THR A 213 2.15 0.39 9.65
C THR A 213 2.86 1.60 10.25
N SER A 214 4.01 2.03 9.73
CA SER A 214 4.79 3.13 10.32
C SER A 214 5.68 3.85 9.31
N ASP A 215 5.94 5.14 9.50
CA ASP A 215 6.93 5.91 8.73
C ASP A 215 8.34 5.83 9.35
N GLN A 216 8.48 5.17 10.50
CA GLN A 216 9.75 5.00 11.20
C GLN A 216 10.72 4.05 10.49
N TYR A 217 10.19 3.21 9.59
CA TYR A 217 10.95 2.25 8.79
C TYR A 217 10.69 2.46 7.29
N VAL A 218 11.70 2.99 6.61
CA VAL A 218 11.63 3.35 5.19
C VAL A 218 12.91 2.89 4.51
N LEU A 219 12.79 2.16 3.40
CA LEU A 219 13.90 1.92 2.49
C LEU A 219 13.89 2.99 1.42
N GLN A 220 15.05 3.59 1.19
CA GLN A 220 15.31 4.37 -0.01
C GLN A 220 16.38 3.68 -0.85
N ARG A 221 16.13 3.56 -2.15
CA ARG A 221 17.14 3.19 -3.15
C ARG A 221 17.30 4.35 -4.12
N ALA A 222 18.51 4.90 -4.21
CA ALA A 222 18.86 5.97 -5.12
C ALA A 222 19.80 5.44 -6.20
N THR A 223 19.43 5.63 -7.47
CA THR A 223 20.24 5.26 -8.63
C THR A 223 20.58 6.52 -9.39
N ALA A 224 21.86 6.75 -9.67
CA ALA A 224 22.25 7.86 -10.52
C ALA A 224 21.84 7.56 -11.96
N LEU A 225 21.02 8.41 -12.56
CA LEU A 225 20.58 8.29 -13.96
C LEU A 225 21.68 8.71 -14.95
N ASN A 226 22.74 9.32 -14.43
CA ASN A 226 23.92 9.72 -15.19
C ASN A 226 25.19 9.65 -14.31
N ASN A 227 26.34 10.07 -14.83
CA ASN A 227 27.60 10.11 -14.07
C ASN A 227 28.02 8.75 -13.48
N ASN A 228 28.14 7.74 -14.35
CA ASN A 228 28.64 6.39 -14.01
C ASN A 228 27.71 5.50 -13.15
N GLY A 229 26.40 5.77 -13.15
CA GLY A 229 25.35 4.74 -12.93
C GLY A 229 25.25 4.08 -11.55
N GLY A 230 25.97 4.57 -10.54
CA GLY A 230 25.99 3.96 -9.21
C GLY A 230 24.60 3.85 -8.56
N SER A 231 24.44 2.84 -7.70
CA SER A 231 23.23 2.63 -6.91
C SER A 231 23.56 2.60 -5.42
N TRP A 232 22.70 3.22 -4.61
CA TRP A 232 22.83 3.28 -3.16
C TRP A 232 21.51 2.89 -2.50
N LEU A 233 21.61 2.33 -1.30
CA LEU A 233 20.47 2.11 -0.43
C LEU A 233 20.71 2.70 0.94
N ARG A 234 19.63 3.14 1.60
CA ARG A 234 19.64 3.44 3.04
C ARG A 234 18.31 3.04 3.66
N LEU A 235 18.33 2.90 4.98
CA LEU A 235 17.16 2.61 5.79
C LEU A 235 16.94 3.77 6.76
N ARG A 236 15.69 4.16 6.95
CA ARG A 236 15.23 4.82 8.17
C ARG A 236 14.90 3.73 9.18
N ILE A 237 15.44 3.80 10.39
CA ILE A 237 15.21 2.84 11.46
C ILE A 237 14.85 3.63 12.71
N ASN A 238 13.70 3.34 13.32
CA ASN A 238 13.16 4.06 14.47
C ASN A 238 13.12 5.59 14.24
N GLY A 239 12.79 6.03 13.03
CA GLY A 239 12.71 7.45 12.69
C GLY A 239 14.04 8.12 12.32
N THR A 240 15.17 7.42 12.48
CA THR A 240 16.52 7.93 12.17
C THR A 240 17.05 7.35 10.87
N TRP A 241 17.49 8.21 9.94
CA TRP A 241 18.12 7.78 8.70
C TRP A 241 19.52 7.22 8.96
N GLN A 242 19.76 6.02 8.47
CA GLN A 242 21.11 5.45 8.39
C GLN A 242 21.87 6.05 7.20
N PRO A 243 23.20 6.04 7.24
CA PRO A 243 24.02 6.45 6.10
C PRO A 243 23.68 5.68 4.82
N TRP A 244 23.86 6.35 3.69
CA TRP A 244 23.81 5.69 2.39
C TRP A 244 24.92 4.66 2.26
N ARG A 245 24.55 3.48 1.74
CA ARG A 245 25.49 2.41 1.40
C ARG A 245 25.45 2.20 -0.10
N GLN A 246 26.61 2.32 -0.74
CA GLN A 246 26.74 2.01 -2.16
C GLN A 246 26.60 0.49 -2.36
N ILE A 247 25.82 0.10 -3.37
CA ILE A 247 25.72 -1.28 -3.82
C ILE A 247 26.89 -1.53 -4.75
N TRP A 248 27.68 -2.56 -4.46
CA TRP A 248 28.77 -2.97 -5.33
C TRP A 248 28.22 -3.64 -6.59
N ASP A 249 28.82 -3.28 -7.72
CA ASP A 249 28.56 -3.84 -9.03
C ASP A 249 29.88 -4.18 -9.73
N ALA A 250 29.80 -4.74 -10.94
CA ALA A 250 30.99 -5.13 -11.69
C ALA A 250 31.90 -3.96 -12.10
N GLN A 251 31.42 -2.70 -12.05
CA GLN A 251 32.27 -1.54 -12.32
C GLN A 251 33.07 -1.12 -11.08
N THR A 252 32.52 -1.38 -9.90
CA THR A 252 33.09 -0.92 -8.63
C THR A 252 33.80 -2.05 -7.87
N PHE A 253 33.49 -3.31 -8.17
CA PHE A 253 34.15 -4.48 -7.60
C PHE A 253 34.33 -5.59 -8.64
N ASP A 254 35.58 -5.85 -9.01
CA ASP A 254 35.96 -7.04 -9.76
C ASP A 254 36.52 -8.11 -8.79
N PRO A 255 35.80 -9.20 -8.50
CA PRO A 255 36.31 -10.27 -7.65
C PRO A 255 37.53 -10.98 -8.25
N ALA A 256 37.73 -10.97 -9.58
CA ALA A 256 38.90 -11.57 -10.23
C ALA A 256 40.17 -10.73 -10.03
N SER A 257 40.02 -9.42 -9.81
CA SER A 257 41.12 -8.55 -9.34
C SER A 257 41.49 -8.77 -7.87
N LYS A 258 40.73 -9.59 -7.15
CA LYS A 258 41.02 -9.97 -5.75
C LYS A 258 41.63 -11.37 -5.71
N LEU A 259 42.25 -11.70 -4.57
CA LEU A 259 42.93 -12.97 -4.37
C LEU A 259 41.95 -14.14 -4.29
N ASN A 260 41.56 -14.71 -5.43
CA ASN A 260 40.92 -16.03 -5.50
C ASN A 260 41.97 -17.04 -5.95
N LEU A 261 42.58 -17.79 -5.02
CA LEU A 261 43.68 -18.69 -5.36
C LEU A 261 43.37 -20.14 -5.02
N SER A 262 42.81 -20.86 -5.99
CA SER A 262 43.45 -22.13 -6.35
C SER A 262 44.42 -21.85 -7.51
N GLY A 263 45.73 -21.99 -7.27
CA GLY A 263 46.73 -22.14 -8.34
C GLY A 263 47.19 -20.88 -9.11
N GLY A 264 47.43 -19.75 -8.45
CA GLY A 264 48.07 -18.58 -9.07
C GLY A 264 49.41 -18.18 -8.44
N ASN A 265 50.16 -17.33 -9.13
CA ASN A 265 51.49 -16.87 -8.71
C ASN A 265 51.41 -15.50 -8.01
N LEU A 266 52.03 -15.36 -6.84
CA LEU A 266 52.28 -14.06 -6.22
C LEU A 266 53.61 -13.50 -6.73
N THR A 267 53.60 -12.26 -7.24
CA THR A 267 54.83 -11.54 -7.61
C THR A 267 55.15 -10.48 -6.56
N GLY A 268 56.33 -10.57 -5.94
CA GLY A 268 56.79 -9.65 -4.89
C GLY A 268 56.91 -10.32 -3.51
N PRO A 269 57.49 -9.61 -2.51
CA PRO A 269 57.63 -10.14 -1.16
C PRO A 269 56.27 -10.42 -0.51
N LEU A 270 56.09 -11.62 0.05
CA LEU A 270 54.92 -11.95 0.87
C LEU A 270 55.28 -11.80 2.35
N MET A 271 54.61 -10.89 3.05
CA MET A 271 54.68 -10.79 4.50
C MET A 271 53.48 -11.51 5.12
N ALA A 272 53.71 -12.68 5.71
CA ALA A 272 52.71 -13.36 6.53
C ALA A 272 52.81 -12.83 7.97
N ILE A 273 51.76 -12.14 8.45
CA ILE A 273 51.77 -11.50 9.78
C ILE A 273 51.54 -12.51 10.91
N ASP A 274 50.80 -13.58 10.63
CA ASP A 274 50.47 -14.60 11.62
C ASP A 274 51.14 -15.94 11.28
N ARG A 275 50.71 -16.58 10.18
CA ARG A 275 51.22 -17.89 9.79
C ARG A 275 51.25 -18.08 8.28
N LEU A 276 52.35 -18.62 7.77
CA LEU A 276 52.44 -19.21 6.44
C LEU A 276 52.33 -20.74 6.58
N VAL A 277 51.31 -21.36 5.97
CA VAL A 277 51.13 -22.81 5.97
C VAL A 277 51.38 -23.34 4.56
N ALA A 278 52.40 -24.17 4.42
CA ALA A 278 52.53 -25.05 3.26
C ALA A 278 51.83 -26.38 3.59
N GLN A 279 50.80 -26.74 2.85
CA GLN A 279 50.05 -27.99 3.07
C GLN A 279 50.35 -28.99 1.96
N ALA A 280 50.44 -30.26 2.33
CA ALA A 280 50.56 -31.37 1.39
C ALA A 280 49.25 -31.51 0.60
N THR A 281 49.35 -31.74 -0.71
CA THR A 281 48.19 -32.14 -1.52
C THR A 281 47.93 -33.64 -1.33
N ALA A 282 46.79 -34.16 -1.80
CA ALA A 282 46.45 -35.58 -1.64
C ALA A 282 47.54 -36.56 -2.10
N ASN A 283 48.37 -36.16 -3.07
CA ASN A 283 49.41 -36.98 -3.68
C ASN A 283 50.83 -36.37 -3.60
N GLY A 284 51.03 -35.25 -2.90
CA GLY A 284 52.31 -34.54 -2.87
C GLY A 284 52.79 -34.20 -1.46
N ASN A 285 54.07 -33.85 -1.33
CA ASN A 285 54.67 -33.34 -0.09
C ASN A 285 54.35 -31.84 0.08
N ALA A 286 54.23 -31.39 1.33
CA ALA A 286 54.22 -29.97 1.66
C ALA A 286 55.63 -29.43 1.53
N HIS A 287 55.86 -28.43 0.68
CA HIS A 287 57.22 -27.95 0.42
C HIS A 287 57.28 -26.46 0.12
N VAL A 288 58.44 -25.87 0.44
CA VAL A 288 58.83 -24.51 0.11
C VAL A 288 60.14 -24.56 -0.66
N TRP A 289 60.11 -24.16 -1.92
CA TRP A 289 61.31 -24.01 -2.73
C TRP A 289 61.99 -22.68 -2.40
N LEU A 290 63.29 -22.76 -2.10
CA LEU A 290 64.17 -21.60 -2.00
C LEU A 290 64.88 -21.47 -3.35
N ARG A 291 64.56 -20.42 -4.10
CA ARG A 291 65.10 -20.18 -5.44
C ARG A 291 65.99 -18.95 -5.47
N ASN A 292 66.96 -18.93 -6.38
CA ASN A 292 67.75 -17.73 -6.65
C ASN A 292 66.97 -16.76 -7.57
N PRO A 293 67.48 -15.52 -7.80
CA PRO A 293 66.83 -14.55 -8.69
C PRO A 293 66.60 -15.04 -10.12
N ASP A 294 67.41 -15.99 -10.59
CA ASP A 294 67.30 -16.61 -11.92
C ASP A 294 66.27 -17.75 -11.96
N GLY A 295 65.60 -18.04 -10.85
CA GLY A 295 64.57 -19.07 -10.73
C GLY A 295 65.07 -20.50 -10.54
N LYS A 296 66.38 -20.73 -10.38
CA LYS A 296 66.97 -22.05 -10.08
C LYS A 296 66.75 -22.44 -8.62
N ASN A 297 66.58 -23.73 -8.36
CA ASN A 297 66.38 -24.22 -6.99
C ASN A 297 67.72 -24.26 -6.25
N ARG A 298 67.78 -23.64 -5.07
CA ARG A 298 68.96 -23.63 -4.19
C ARG A 298 68.71 -24.32 -2.87
N GLY A 299 67.44 -24.44 -2.49
CA GLY A 299 67.06 -25.24 -1.35
C GLY A 299 65.60 -25.68 -1.43
N LEU A 300 65.27 -26.68 -0.62
CA LEU A 300 63.92 -27.16 -0.45
C LEU A 300 63.73 -27.52 1.02
N LEU A 301 62.79 -26.84 1.66
CA LEU A 301 62.27 -27.26 2.95
C LEU A 301 60.96 -28.01 2.69
N TYR A 302 60.86 -29.26 3.14
CA TYR A 302 59.66 -30.03 2.92
C TYR A 302 59.40 -31.04 4.03
N TRP A 303 58.12 -31.35 4.22
CA TRP A 303 57.68 -32.48 5.03
C TRP A 303 57.42 -33.68 4.11
N ASP A 304 58.16 -34.77 4.33
CA ASP A 304 57.95 -36.03 3.63
C ASP A 304 56.81 -36.80 4.28
N ARG A 305 55.70 -36.94 3.57
CA ARG A 305 54.53 -37.66 4.08
C ARG A 305 54.76 -39.16 4.28
N ASN A 306 55.70 -39.75 3.54
CA ASN A 306 55.91 -41.20 3.53
C ASN A 306 56.72 -41.64 4.75
N SER A 307 57.73 -40.85 5.11
CA SER A 307 58.61 -41.13 6.26
C SER A 307 58.23 -40.30 7.50
N GLY A 308 57.39 -39.28 7.35
CA GLY A 308 57.05 -38.32 8.38
C GLY A 308 58.15 -37.29 8.67
N ALA A 309 59.30 -37.37 7.99
CA ALA A 309 60.46 -36.54 8.27
C ALA A 309 60.28 -35.10 7.77
N LEU A 310 60.82 -34.14 8.52
CA LEU A 310 61.04 -32.77 8.05
C LEU A 310 62.45 -32.67 7.51
N ALA A 311 62.60 -32.27 6.25
CA ALA A 311 63.91 -32.25 5.59
C ALA A 311 64.23 -30.89 4.98
N LEU A 312 65.47 -30.46 5.19
CA LEU A 312 66.10 -29.34 4.50
C LEU A 312 67.11 -29.90 3.50
N ARG A 313 66.81 -29.71 2.21
CA ARG A 313 67.71 -30.08 1.11
C ARG A 313 68.37 -28.84 0.54
N VAL A 314 69.64 -28.99 0.19
CA VAL A 314 70.42 -27.99 -0.52
C VAL A 314 70.75 -28.53 -1.90
N TYR A 315 70.54 -27.67 -2.91
CA TYR A 315 70.86 -27.98 -4.29
C TYR A 315 72.04 -27.14 -4.75
N VAL A 316 72.92 -27.76 -5.54
CA VAL A 316 73.99 -27.08 -6.27
C VAL A 316 73.75 -27.26 -7.76
N ASP A 317 74.27 -26.30 -8.54
CA ASP A 317 74.30 -26.44 -10.00
C ASP A 317 75.41 -27.42 -10.35
N ASP A 318 75.12 -28.44 -11.14
CA ASP A 318 76.14 -29.36 -11.64
C ASP A 318 77.03 -28.73 -12.75
N GLY A 319 76.76 -27.47 -13.12
CA GLY A 319 77.46 -26.74 -14.18
C GLY A 319 76.86 -26.97 -15.56
N ASN A 320 75.94 -27.93 -15.70
CA ASN A 320 75.20 -28.22 -16.93
C ASN A 320 73.74 -27.71 -16.85
N GLY A 321 73.41 -26.96 -15.80
CA GLY A 321 72.10 -26.37 -15.60
C GLY A 321 71.10 -27.31 -14.91
N ASN A 322 71.52 -28.48 -14.43
CA ASN A 322 70.67 -29.32 -13.59
C ASN A 322 70.92 -29.01 -12.11
N ASP A 323 69.83 -29.00 -11.34
CA ASP A 323 69.90 -28.90 -9.89
C ASP A 323 70.16 -30.30 -9.30
N VAL A 324 71.35 -30.53 -8.73
CA VAL A 324 71.70 -31.78 -8.05
C VAL A 324 71.69 -31.61 -6.54
N ILE A 325 71.27 -32.65 -5.82
CA ILE A 325 71.21 -32.63 -4.35
C ILE A 325 72.64 -32.66 -3.81
N ALA A 326 73.06 -31.58 -3.16
CA ALA A 326 74.36 -31.47 -2.51
C ALA A 326 74.35 -32.05 -1.09
N GLY A 327 73.21 -31.92 -0.41
CA GLY A 327 73.05 -32.44 0.93
C GLY A 327 71.62 -32.36 1.44
N THR A 328 71.30 -33.20 2.40
CA THR A 328 70.02 -33.25 3.09
C THR A 328 70.26 -33.35 4.60
N LEU A 329 69.64 -32.46 5.36
CA LEU A 329 69.46 -32.60 6.80
C LEU A 329 68.02 -33.00 7.07
N SER A 330 67.80 -34.11 7.79
CA SER A 330 66.46 -34.63 8.09
C SER A 330 66.24 -34.75 9.59
N LEU A 331 65.09 -34.29 10.08
CA LEU A 331 64.55 -34.59 11.41
C LEU A 331 63.45 -35.64 11.27
N ARG A 332 63.60 -36.78 11.94
CA ARG A 332 62.69 -37.91 11.86
C ARG A 332 61.68 -37.92 12.99
N VAL A 333 60.59 -38.66 12.78
CA VAL A 333 59.49 -38.81 13.75
C VAL A 333 59.92 -39.51 15.05
N ASP A 334 60.99 -40.29 15.01
CA ASP A 334 61.60 -40.94 16.19
C ASP A 334 62.52 -39.99 16.99
N GLY A 335 62.62 -38.71 16.57
CA GLY A 335 63.43 -37.68 17.20
C GLY A 335 64.88 -37.64 16.73
N THR A 336 65.30 -38.55 15.84
CA THR A 336 66.67 -38.58 15.33
C THR A 336 66.91 -37.53 14.24
N ILE A 337 68.15 -37.06 14.15
CA ILE A 337 68.61 -36.15 13.09
C ILE A 337 69.64 -36.89 12.24
N ASP A 338 69.53 -36.80 10.92
CA ASP A 338 70.53 -37.34 9.99
C ASP A 338 71.02 -36.31 8.98
N PHE A 339 72.29 -36.41 8.60
CA PHE A 339 72.87 -35.69 7.48
C PHE A 339 73.25 -36.68 6.40
N ASN A 340 72.64 -36.55 5.22
CA ASN A 340 72.79 -37.48 4.09
C ASN A 340 72.55 -38.94 4.48
N GLY A 341 71.60 -39.20 5.39
CA GLY A 341 71.27 -40.55 5.85
C GLY A 341 72.18 -41.09 6.96
N ASN A 342 73.24 -40.36 7.34
CA ASN A 342 74.08 -40.73 8.47
C ASN A 342 73.57 -40.05 9.74
N ALA A 343 73.37 -40.82 10.81
CA ALA A 343 72.88 -40.30 12.07
C ALA A 343 73.86 -39.27 12.66
N VAL A 344 73.34 -38.11 13.04
CA VAL A 344 74.08 -37.08 13.75
C VAL A 344 73.93 -37.36 15.23
N TRP A 345 75.04 -37.65 15.89
CA TRP A 345 75.07 -37.97 17.32
C TRP A 345 75.19 -36.71 18.17
N HIS A 346 74.40 -36.64 19.24
CA HIS A 346 74.57 -35.65 20.30
C HIS A 346 74.79 -36.31 21.67
N ALA A 347 75.34 -35.55 22.62
CA ALA A 347 75.76 -36.06 23.93
C ALA A 347 74.63 -36.65 24.80
N GLY A 348 73.36 -36.52 24.38
CA GLY A 348 72.19 -37.09 25.05
C GLY A 348 71.75 -38.46 24.52
N ASP A 349 72.29 -38.90 23.39
CA ASP A 349 71.95 -40.19 22.77
C ASP A 349 72.54 -41.35 23.61
N LYS A 350 71.66 -42.07 24.32
CA LYS A 350 72.06 -43.27 25.07
C LYS A 350 72.30 -44.42 24.10
N ALA A 351 73.52 -44.54 23.60
CA ALA A 351 73.90 -45.69 22.78
C ALA A 351 73.74 -46.99 23.58
N THR A 352 72.97 -47.94 23.07
CA THR A 352 73.11 -49.33 23.50
C THR A 352 74.35 -49.93 22.85
N ALA A 353 75.05 -50.82 23.55
CA ALA A 353 76.30 -51.43 23.06
C ALA A 353 76.15 -52.21 21.73
N ALA A 354 74.92 -52.51 21.31
CA ALA A 354 74.62 -53.11 20.00
C ALA A 354 74.71 -52.10 18.85
N GLN A 355 74.39 -50.82 19.09
CA GLN A 355 74.37 -49.77 18.06
C GLN A 355 75.76 -49.29 17.65
N PHE A 356 76.79 -49.52 18.48
CA PHE A 356 78.19 -49.27 18.13
C PHE A 356 78.82 -50.41 17.30
N ARG A 357 78.20 -51.60 17.22
CA ARG A 357 78.78 -52.80 16.55
C ARG A 357 78.25 -53.04 15.13
N ALA A 358 77.10 -52.50 14.76
CA ALA A 358 76.60 -52.57 13.39
C ALA A 358 77.14 -51.37 12.60
N GLY A 359 78.26 -51.57 11.88
CA GLY A 359 79.07 -50.53 11.23
C GLY A 359 78.40 -49.76 10.08
N THR A 360 77.34 -49.01 10.36
CA THR A 360 76.94 -47.87 9.53
C THR A 360 77.61 -46.62 10.10
N ALA A 361 78.44 -45.97 9.29
CA ALA A 361 79.42 -44.97 9.70
C ALA A 361 78.81 -43.79 10.46
N ASN A 362 78.93 -43.82 11.79
CA ASN A 362 78.68 -42.65 12.62
C ASN A 362 79.93 -41.78 12.62
N THR A 363 79.80 -40.54 12.16
CA THR A 363 80.85 -39.53 12.32
C THR A 363 80.48 -38.65 13.50
N VAL A 364 81.33 -38.65 14.52
CA VAL A 364 81.15 -37.83 15.73
C VAL A 364 81.82 -36.49 15.46
N LEU A 365 81.08 -35.38 15.55
CA LEU A 365 81.66 -34.04 15.57
C LEU A 365 82.35 -33.84 16.92
N THR A 366 83.68 -33.78 16.92
CA THR A 366 84.43 -33.28 18.09
C THR A 366 84.47 -31.76 18.07
N SER A 367 84.66 -31.13 19.24
CA SER A 367 84.67 -29.66 19.44
C SER A 367 85.67 -28.88 18.59
N ASP A 368 86.53 -29.59 17.87
CA ASP A 368 87.71 -29.06 17.20
C ASP A 368 87.55 -29.07 15.67
N GLY A 369 86.33 -29.39 15.18
CA GLY A 369 85.99 -29.35 13.76
C GLY A 369 86.60 -30.48 12.92
N VAL A 370 87.14 -31.52 13.55
CA VAL A 370 87.76 -32.66 12.86
C VAL A 370 86.78 -33.82 12.76
N TRP A 371 86.45 -34.21 11.53
CA TRP A 371 85.66 -35.40 11.23
C TRP A 371 86.51 -36.65 11.48
N ALA A 372 86.37 -37.28 12.65
CA ALA A 372 86.99 -38.57 12.91
C ALA A 372 86.04 -39.71 12.51
N ALA A 373 86.50 -40.59 11.62
CA ALA A 373 85.82 -41.86 11.38
C ALA A 373 85.81 -42.65 12.70
N ALA A 374 84.62 -42.96 13.22
CA ALA A 374 84.49 -43.77 14.43
C ALA A 374 84.82 -45.24 14.13
N GLY A 375 86.11 -45.52 13.95
CA GLY A 375 86.70 -46.84 13.98
C GLY A 375 87.33 -47.09 15.35
N TYR A 376 86.54 -47.65 16.27
CA TYR A 376 86.94 -48.41 17.47
C TYR A 376 88.17 -47.93 18.26
N VAL A 377 87.95 -47.15 19.32
CA VAL A 377 88.83 -47.19 20.52
C VAL A 377 88.15 -48.09 21.55
N GLY A 378 88.53 -49.37 21.55
CA GLY A 378 88.13 -50.32 22.57
C GLY A 378 88.79 -49.98 23.91
N LEU A 379 88.05 -49.33 24.80
CA LEU A 379 88.39 -49.24 26.22
C LEU A 379 87.95 -50.54 26.92
N SER A 380 88.88 -51.48 27.06
CA SER A 380 88.86 -52.49 28.13
C SER A 380 90.24 -53.14 28.25
N GLY A 381 90.94 -53.10 29.37
CA GLY A 381 90.60 -52.48 30.63
C GLY A 381 91.79 -52.42 31.57
N ALA A 382 91.89 -51.31 32.27
CA ALA A 382 92.41 -51.19 33.62
C ALA A 382 92.04 -49.78 34.09
N ALA A 383 91.48 -49.70 35.29
CA ALA A 383 90.95 -48.50 35.88
C ALA A 383 92.02 -47.40 36.04
N GLY A 384 91.62 -46.16 35.73
CA GLY A 384 92.38 -44.96 36.08
C GLY A 384 93.46 -44.55 35.08
N SER A 385 93.08 -44.00 33.93
CA SER A 385 93.92 -42.98 33.29
C SER A 385 93.06 -41.84 32.76
N THR A 386 93.33 -40.68 33.35
CA THR A 386 92.99 -39.35 32.87
C THR A 386 93.54 -39.15 31.45
N LEU A 387 92.78 -38.47 30.57
CA LEU A 387 93.30 -37.94 29.31
C LEU A 387 94.49 -37.03 29.61
N ALA A 388 95.70 -37.51 29.34
CA ALA A 388 96.90 -36.68 29.32
C ALA A 388 97.18 -36.27 27.87
N ALA A 389 97.20 -34.96 27.64
CA ALA A 389 97.60 -34.34 26.39
C ALA A 389 99.03 -34.79 26.03
N GLY A 390 99.18 -35.42 24.87
CA GLY A 390 100.47 -35.85 24.34
C GLY A 390 100.72 -35.23 22.97
N THR A 391 101.33 -34.05 22.95
CA THR A 391 102.20 -33.63 21.86
C THR A 391 103.54 -34.36 22.05
N TYR A 392 104.09 -35.01 21.02
CA TYR A 392 105.54 -35.18 20.67
C TYR A 392 105.81 -36.47 19.86
N ALA A 393 106.40 -36.30 18.66
CA ALA A 393 106.80 -37.30 17.66
C ALA A 393 108.25 -37.79 17.87
N PRO A 394 108.93 -38.51 16.93
CA PRO A 394 108.65 -39.72 16.13
C PRO A 394 109.74 -40.82 16.35
N ASN A 395 109.70 -41.98 15.67
CA ASN A 395 110.89 -42.83 15.53
C ASN A 395 110.90 -43.63 14.19
N PHE A 396 111.84 -43.31 13.31
CA PHE A 396 112.13 -44.06 12.08
C PHE A 396 113.36 -44.96 12.32
N GLY A 397 113.21 -46.26 12.11
CA GLY A 397 114.28 -47.25 12.24
C GLY A 397 115.29 -47.18 11.08
N ALA A 398 116.57 -47.24 11.44
CA ALA A 398 117.74 -46.93 10.63
C ALA A 398 118.12 -47.97 9.56
N GLY A 399 118.56 -47.47 8.42
CA GLY A 399 119.33 -48.22 7.42
C GLY A 399 119.25 -47.61 6.04
N LEU A 400 120.06 -46.58 5.75
CA LEU A 400 120.67 -46.28 4.43
C LEU A 400 121.50 -44.98 4.49
N ASN A 401 122.72 -45.04 3.96
CA ASN A 401 123.77 -44.03 4.03
C ASN A 401 123.52 -42.82 3.11
N PHE A 402 124.03 -41.66 3.54
CA PHE A 402 124.04 -40.41 2.79
C PHE A 402 125.09 -40.39 1.66
N HIS A 403 124.71 -39.83 0.51
CA HIS A 403 125.58 -39.01 -0.35
C HIS A 403 124.74 -37.99 -1.12
N ASN A 404 125.07 -36.70 -0.91
CA ASN A 404 124.82 -35.51 -1.74
C ASN A 404 123.46 -35.32 -2.45
N VAL A 405 122.74 -34.24 -2.12
CA VAL A 405 122.73 -32.96 -2.88
C VAL A 405 121.75 -31.98 -2.20
N VAL A 406 122.33 -30.83 -1.80
CA VAL A 406 121.87 -29.43 -1.81
C VAL A 406 120.37 -29.06 -1.69
N ALA A 407 120.17 -28.08 -0.81
CA ALA A 407 118.99 -27.29 -0.47
C ALA A 407 118.01 -26.90 -1.61
N GLY A 408 116.72 -26.92 -1.25
CA GLY A 408 115.65 -26.20 -1.95
C GLY A 408 114.42 -26.07 -1.04
N ASN A 409 114.01 -24.82 -0.75
CA ASN A 409 112.69 -24.53 -0.18
C ASN A 409 111.60 -25.04 -1.14
N ILE A 410 110.59 -25.72 -0.61
CA ILE A 410 109.33 -25.98 -1.32
C ILE A 410 108.20 -25.34 -0.54
N THR A 411 107.64 -24.30 -1.13
CA THR A 411 106.32 -23.73 -0.80
C THR A 411 105.38 -24.09 -1.94
N ILE A 412 104.27 -24.75 -1.64
CA ILE A 412 103.04 -24.85 -2.47
C ILE A 412 101.91 -25.18 -1.48
N GLY A 413 100.74 -24.55 -1.43
CA GLY A 413 100.07 -23.50 -2.19
C GLY A 413 98.61 -23.49 -1.73
#